data_AF-A0A7W0TRM7-F1
#
_entry.id   AF-A0A7W0TRM7-F1
#
_cell.length_a   1.000
_cell.length_b   1.000
_cell.length_c   1.000
_cell.angle_alpha   90.00
_cell.angle_beta   90.00
_cell.angle_gamma   90.00
#
_symmetry.space_group_name_H-M   'P 1'
#
loop_
_entity.id
_entity.type
_entity.pdbx_description
1 polymer ?
#
loop_
_entity_poly.entity_id
_entity_poly.type
_entity_poly.pdbx_seq_one_letter_code
_entity_poly.pdbx_strand_id
1 'polypeptide(L)'
;MSHTADDTLQAGREAIGRHAWLEAYDLLDAADTAGRLSPEDLETLSAAAWWTGRLDSCIAARERAFAGYMDAESRRRAAIVALAVAKDYYAKHSSSIANAWVARAKRLLADEPACVEQGYLERLLSVIAFEGDGDFDAALTHAQRALETGTHFGDRELQALALHDQGRVLVAKGDVAEGMAMIDEATVAAVSGELSPYNTGVIYCNTITACKELADYRRAGDWTEAAKRWCERQAIAGFPGMCRVYRASIMLVRGA
;
A
#
# COMPACT_ATOMS: atom_id res chain seq x y z
N MET A 1 1.25 25.70 29.30
CA MET A 1 0.96 24.33 29.78
C MET A 1 1.95 23.43 29.07
N SER A 2 2.84 22.77 29.79
CA SER A 2 3.87 21.92 29.18
C SER A 2 3.19 20.61 28.76
N HIS A 3 2.92 20.44 27.46
CA HIS A 3 2.52 19.13 26.93
C HIS A 3 3.64 18.13 27.21
N THR A 4 3.33 17.01 27.82
CA THR A 4 4.29 15.92 28.02
C THR A 4 4.52 15.17 26.71
N ALA A 5 5.63 14.44 26.58
CA ALA A 5 5.90 13.64 25.38
C ALA A 5 4.78 12.62 25.08
N ASP A 6 4.14 12.10 26.14
CA ASP A 6 3.02 11.16 26.04
C ASP A 6 1.74 11.83 25.49
N ASP A 7 1.46 13.07 25.91
CA ASP A 7 0.36 13.86 25.36
C ASP A 7 0.55 14.14 23.86
N THR A 8 1.79 14.45 23.45
CA THR A 8 2.12 14.69 22.03
C THR A 8 1.96 13.43 21.19
N LEU A 9 2.41 12.28 21.70
CA LEU A 9 2.24 10.98 21.05
C LEU A 9 0.77 10.65 20.85
N GLN A 10 -0.04 10.81 21.91
CA GLN A 10 -1.47 10.53 21.86
C GLN A 10 -2.19 11.45 20.86
N ALA A 11 -1.87 12.75 20.85
CA ALA A 11 -2.40 13.68 19.85
C ALA A 11 -2.00 13.30 18.42
N GLY A 12 -0.77 12.82 18.22
CA GLY A 12 -0.29 12.30 16.93
C GLY A 12 -1.10 11.09 16.45
N ARG A 13 -1.42 10.14 17.34
CA ARG A 13 -2.28 8.99 17.03
C ARG A 13 -3.71 9.41 16.68
N GLU A 14 -4.26 10.38 17.38
CA GLU A 14 -5.59 10.92 17.08
C GLU A 14 -5.64 11.64 15.73
N ALA A 15 -4.58 12.37 15.38
CA ALA A 15 -4.45 13.00 14.07
C ALA A 15 -4.42 11.98 12.93
N ILE A 16 -3.78 10.81 13.11
CA ILE A 16 -3.82 9.68 12.15
C ILE A 16 -5.25 9.21 11.93
N GLY A 17 -6.01 8.99 13.02
CA GLY A 17 -7.38 8.48 12.95
C GLY A 17 -8.35 9.39 12.20
N ARG A 18 -8.05 10.69 12.13
CA ARG A 18 -8.81 11.68 11.34
C ARG A 18 -8.16 12.05 10.01
N HIS A 19 -7.14 11.30 9.59
CA HIS A 19 -6.38 11.52 8.35
C HIS A 19 -5.73 12.92 8.25
N ALA A 20 -5.43 13.56 9.38
CA ALA A 20 -4.71 14.82 9.46
C ALA A 20 -3.20 14.56 9.33
N TRP A 21 -2.78 14.04 8.16
CA TRP A 21 -1.45 13.43 7.96
C TRP A 21 -0.27 14.34 8.29
N LEU A 22 -0.37 15.64 7.98
CA LEU A 22 0.70 16.60 8.28
C LEU A 22 0.81 16.87 9.80
N GLU A 23 -0.32 17.11 10.46
CA GLU A 23 -0.38 17.27 11.91
C GLU A 23 0.12 16.01 12.63
N ALA A 24 -0.32 14.83 12.17
CA ALA A 24 0.14 13.55 12.68
C ALA A 24 1.66 13.40 12.54
N TYR A 25 2.23 13.72 11.37
CA TYR A 25 3.66 13.64 11.15
C TYR A 25 4.41 14.56 12.12
N ASP A 26 4.02 15.83 12.21
CA ASP A 26 4.72 16.81 13.05
C ASP A 26 4.67 16.43 14.53
N LEU A 27 3.53 15.92 15.02
CA LEU A 27 3.37 15.46 16.41
C LEU A 27 4.17 14.19 16.69
N LEU A 28 4.10 13.18 15.82
CA LEU A 28 4.80 11.91 16.02
C LEU A 28 6.32 12.06 15.90
N ASP A 29 6.80 12.91 14.98
CA ASP A 29 8.22 13.24 14.82
C ASP A 29 8.77 14.00 16.04
N ALA A 30 7.98 14.92 16.60
CA ALA A 30 8.31 15.60 17.85
C ALA A 30 8.35 14.63 19.04
N ALA A 31 7.38 13.71 19.14
CA ALA A 31 7.37 12.68 20.17
C ALA A 31 8.59 11.76 20.07
N ASP A 32 8.96 11.35 18.84
CA ASP A 32 10.13 10.51 18.57
C ASP A 32 11.47 11.21 18.87
N THR A 33 11.52 12.52 18.67
CA THR A 33 12.69 13.32 19.04
C THR A 33 12.82 13.45 20.56
N ALA A 34 11.70 13.58 21.27
CA ALA A 34 11.67 13.71 22.72
C ALA A 34 11.93 12.37 23.45
N GLY A 35 11.59 11.25 22.82
CA GLY A 35 11.82 9.90 23.35
C GLY A 35 11.67 8.85 22.26
N ARG A 36 12.24 7.65 22.45
CA ARG A 36 12.15 6.60 21.42
C ARG A 36 10.73 6.05 21.32
N LEU A 37 10.12 6.15 20.14
CA LEU A 37 8.84 5.52 19.85
C LEU A 37 8.93 3.98 19.87
N SER A 38 7.80 3.34 20.16
CA SER A 38 7.65 1.89 20.01
C SER A 38 7.63 1.49 18.52
N PRO A 39 7.82 0.21 18.19
CA PRO A 39 7.69 -0.27 16.81
C PRO A 39 6.35 0.10 16.15
N GLU A 40 5.24 -0.01 16.89
CA GLU A 40 3.88 0.32 16.42
C GLU A 40 3.72 1.81 16.11
N ASP A 41 4.28 2.66 16.97
CA ASP A 41 4.24 4.11 16.77
C ASP A 41 5.16 4.55 15.62
N LEU A 42 6.27 3.83 15.40
CA LEU A 42 7.13 4.03 14.23
C LEU A 42 6.43 3.65 12.92
N GLU A 43 5.63 2.58 12.91
CA GLU A 43 4.77 2.28 11.75
C GLU A 43 3.78 3.42 11.49
N THR A 44 3.20 3.98 12.56
CA THR A 44 2.26 5.10 12.50
C THR A 44 2.92 6.38 11.96
N LEU A 45 4.10 6.73 12.48
CA LEU A 45 4.93 7.83 11.96
C LEU A 45 5.28 7.62 10.49
N SER A 46 5.64 6.39 10.10
CA SER A 46 5.96 6.06 8.71
C SER A 46 4.76 6.26 7.78
N ALA A 47 3.54 5.95 8.24
CA ALA A 47 2.34 6.18 7.46
C ALA A 47 2.10 7.68 7.23
N ALA A 48 2.20 8.50 8.28
CA ALA A 48 2.10 9.97 8.16
C ALA A 48 3.17 10.55 7.23
N ALA A 49 4.42 10.07 7.35
CA ALA A 49 5.52 10.46 6.48
C ALA A 49 5.23 10.11 5.01
N TRP A 50 4.69 8.92 4.75
CA TRP A 50 4.33 8.50 3.39
C TRP A 50 3.23 9.39 2.79
N TRP A 51 2.15 9.63 3.55
CA TRP A 51 1.03 10.48 3.11
C TRP A 51 1.42 11.94 2.88
N THR A 52 2.49 12.41 3.52
CA THR A 52 3.04 13.75 3.35
C THR A 52 4.20 13.82 2.34
N GLY A 53 4.51 12.71 1.65
CA GLY A 53 5.53 12.65 0.61
C GLY A 53 6.97 12.64 1.13
N ARG A 54 7.18 12.36 2.42
CA ARG A 54 8.49 12.30 3.10
C ARG A 54 9.05 10.88 3.06
N LEU A 55 9.39 10.40 1.87
CA LEU A 55 9.74 8.99 1.65
C LEU A 55 11.00 8.55 2.45
N ASP A 56 12.01 9.41 2.56
CA ASP A 56 13.22 9.05 3.33
C ASP A 56 12.92 8.91 4.83
N SER A 57 12.11 9.82 5.42
CA SER A 57 11.64 9.69 6.80
C SER A 57 10.76 8.44 7.00
N CYS A 58 9.93 8.13 6.02
CA CYS A 58 9.09 6.94 6.02
C CYS A 58 9.93 5.64 6.09
N ILE A 59 10.94 5.53 5.21
CA ILE A 59 11.86 4.38 5.20
C ILE A 59 12.62 4.29 6.53
N ALA A 60 13.18 5.40 7.01
CA ALA A 60 13.93 5.42 8.27
C ALA A 60 13.09 4.96 9.47
N ALA A 61 11.82 5.40 9.56
CA ALA A 61 10.91 4.95 10.61
C ALA A 61 10.60 3.45 10.50
N ARG A 62 10.37 2.92 9.29
CA ARG A 62 10.11 1.49 9.06
C ARG A 62 11.32 0.61 9.35
N GLU A 63 12.53 1.05 8.99
CA GLU A 63 13.76 0.31 9.31
C GLU A 63 13.97 0.20 10.82
N ARG A 64 13.62 1.25 11.58
CA ARG A 64 13.62 1.22 13.05
C ARG A 64 12.50 0.35 13.62
N ALA A 65 11.28 0.41 13.07
CA ALA A 65 10.18 -0.47 13.47
C ALA A 65 10.55 -1.93 13.26
N PHE A 66 11.16 -2.25 12.12
CA PHE A 66 11.69 -3.58 11.82
C PHE A 66 12.68 -4.04 12.89
N ALA A 67 13.67 -3.20 13.24
CA ALA A 67 14.65 -3.53 14.27
C ALA A 67 13.97 -3.80 15.63
N GLY A 68 13.01 -2.95 16.03
CA GLY A 68 12.28 -3.16 17.27
C GLY A 68 11.41 -4.42 17.28
N TYR A 69 10.80 -4.80 16.16
CA TYR A 69 10.09 -6.09 16.05
C TYR A 69 11.02 -7.30 16.06
N MET A 70 12.25 -7.16 15.55
CA MET A 70 13.26 -8.20 15.68
C MET A 70 13.70 -8.38 17.13
N ASP A 71 13.93 -7.28 17.85
CA ASP A 71 14.31 -7.31 19.27
C ASP A 71 13.19 -7.89 20.14
N ALA A 72 11.92 -7.65 19.77
CA ALA A 72 10.74 -8.21 20.41
C ALA A 72 10.34 -9.61 19.89
N GLU A 73 11.19 -10.26 19.08
CA GLU A 73 10.95 -11.57 18.45
C GLU A 73 9.62 -11.70 17.69
N SER A 74 9.04 -10.58 17.27
CA SER A 74 7.76 -10.48 16.56
C SER A 74 7.96 -10.67 15.06
N ARG A 75 8.36 -11.89 14.66
CA ARG A 75 8.80 -12.24 13.29
C ARG A 75 7.80 -11.87 12.20
N ARG A 76 6.51 -12.11 12.42
CA ARG A 76 5.45 -11.80 11.44
C ARG A 76 5.32 -10.30 11.18
N ARG A 77 5.32 -9.49 12.25
CA ARG A 77 5.30 -8.01 12.13
C ARG A 77 6.58 -7.50 11.48
N ALA A 78 7.74 -8.01 11.88
CA ALA A 78 9.01 -7.70 11.23
C ALA A 78 8.98 -8.03 9.72
N ALA A 79 8.38 -9.15 9.32
CA ALA A 79 8.24 -9.50 7.91
C ALA A 79 7.36 -8.50 7.15
N ILE A 80 6.21 -8.10 7.70
CA ILE A 80 5.32 -7.10 7.06
C ILE A 80 6.03 -5.76 6.89
N VAL A 81 6.74 -5.29 7.92
CA VAL A 81 7.51 -4.05 7.83
C VAL A 81 8.62 -4.18 6.79
N ALA A 82 9.32 -5.31 6.72
CA ALA A 82 10.32 -5.56 5.68
C ALA A 82 9.72 -5.52 4.26
N LEU A 83 8.51 -6.05 4.06
CA LEU A 83 7.80 -5.95 2.77
C LEU A 83 7.44 -4.50 2.44
N ALA A 84 7.04 -3.69 3.42
CA ALA A 84 6.78 -2.26 3.22
C ALA A 84 8.05 -1.50 2.80
N VAL A 85 9.17 -1.73 3.50
CA VAL A 85 10.47 -1.13 3.15
C VAL A 85 10.91 -1.55 1.74
N ALA A 86 10.71 -2.82 1.36
CA ALA A 86 11.01 -3.28 0.00
C ALA A 86 10.23 -2.49 -1.06
N LYS A 87 8.93 -2.27 -0.84
CA LYS A 87 8.07 -1.47 -1.76
C LYS A 87 8.59 -0.03 -1.90
N ASP A 88 9.01 0.60 -0.80
CA ASP A 88 9.55 1.96 -0.85
C ASP A 88 10.86 2.02 -1.66
N TYR A 89 11.77 1.06 -1.48
CA TYR A 89 13.00 1.00 -2.28
C TYR A 89 12.74 0.68 -3.75
N TYR A 90 11.71 -0.12 -4.09
CA TYR A 90 11.27 -0.27 -5.47
C TYR A 90 10.76 1.04 -6.07
N ALA A 91 9.97 1.82 -5.30
CA ALA A 91 9.53 3.15 -5.73
C ALA A 91 10.70 4.12 -5.94
N LYS A 92 11.84 3.91 -5.26
CA LYS A 92 13.11 4.63 -5.48
C LYS A 92 13.99 4.00 -6.57
N HIS A 93 13.50 3.02 -7.32
CA HIS A 93 14.27 2.27 -8.33
C HIS A 93 15.57 1.63 -7.80
N SER A 94 15.61 1.34 -6.49
CA SER A 94 16.77 0.74 -5.80
C SER A 94 16.57 -0.76 -5.62
N SER A 95 16.39 -1.48 -6.73
CA SER A 95 15.93 -2.89 -6.75
C SER A 95 16.84 -3.86 -5.99
N SER A 96 18.15 -3.61 -5.92
CA SER A 96 19.08 -4.45 -5.16
C SER A 96 18.79 -4.43 -3.65
N ILE A 97 18.52 -3.25 -3.09
CA ILE A 97 18.16 -3.06 -1.69
C ILE A 97 16.75 -3.62 -1.44
N ALA A 98 15.81 -3.35 -2.33
CA ALA A 98 14.45 -3.87 -2.23
C ALA A 98 14.44 -5.41 -2.19
N ASN A 99 15.17 -6.06 -3.10
CA ASN A 99 15.31 -7.52 -3.15
C ASN A 99 15.91 -8.10 -1.86
N ALA A 100 16.88 -7.40 -1.25
CA ALA A 100 17.45 -7.82 0.03
C ALA A 100 16.40 -7.80 1.15
N TRP A 101 15.52 -6.79 1.19
CA TRP A 101 14.40 -6.73 2.13
C TRP A 101 13.35 -7.82 1.90
N VAL A 102 13.00 -8.11 0.63
CA VAL A 102 12.15 -9.26 0.29
C VAL A 102 12.75 -10.57 0.80
N ALA A 103 14.06 -10.78 0.60
CA ALA A 103 14.73 -11.97 1.10
C ALA A 103 14.72 -12.07 2.64
N ARG A 104 14.77 -10.94 3.36
CA ARG A 104 14.58 -10.91 4.82
C ARG A 104 13.18 -11.34 5.21
N ALA A 105 12.14 -10.78 4.58
CA ALA A 105 10.75 -11.15 4.85
C ALA A 105 10.49 -12.64 4.57
N LYS A 106 10.99 -13.17 3.44
CA LYS A 106 10.95 -14.61 3.11
C LYS A 106 11.49 -15.48 4.23
N ARG A 107 12.70 -15.17 4.73
CA ARG A 107 13.33 -15.94 5.82
C ARG A 107 12.56 -15.85 7.13
N LEU A 108 11.98 -14.69 7.44
CA LEU A 108 11.22 -14.53 8.68
C LEU A 108 9.96 -15.40 8.69
N LEU A 109 9.30 -15.52 7.53
CA LEU A 109 8.04 -16.26 7.36
C LEU A 109 8.21 -17.74 7.02
N ALA A 110 9.42 -18.21 6.70
CA ALA A 110 9.68 -19.58 6.27
C ALA A 110 9.34 -20.63 7.35
N ASP A 111 9.60 -20.30 8.62
CA ASP A 111 9.36 -21.19 9.76
C ASP A 111 8.06 -20.86 10.52
N GLU A 112 7.31 -19.85 10.07
CA GLU A 112 6.04 -19.49 10.67
C GLU A 112 4.94 -20.45 10.22
N PRO A 113 4.05 -20.88 11.14
CA PRO A 113 2.79 -21.50 10.76
C PRO A 113 2.03 -20.65 9.74
N ALA A 114 1.13 -21.29 8.99
CA ALA A 114 0.26 -20.61 8.02
C ALA A 114 -0.30 -19.30 8.60
N CYS A 115 -0.07 -18.20 7.90
CA CYS A 115 -0.45 -16.87 8.37
C CYS A 115 -0.73 -15.92 7.19
N VAL A 116 -1.47 -14.85 7.46
CA VAL A 116 -1.88 -13.88 6.42
C VAL A 116 -0.67 -13.14 5.83
N GLU A 117 0.40 -12.97 6.61
CA GLU A 117 1.62 -12.29 6.19
C GLU A 117 2.34 -13.01 5.05
N GLN A 118 2.23 -14.34 4.97
CA GLN A 118 2.71 -15.13 3.83
C GLN A 118 1.95 -14.74 2.54
N GLY A 119 0.65 -14.43 2.64
CA GLY A 119 -0.14 -13.95 1.51
C GLY A 119 0.29 -12.58 1.01
N TYR A 120 0.65 -11.65 1.93
CA TYR A 120 1.22 -10.35 1.54
C TYR A 120 2.60 -10.48 0.88
N LEU A 121 3.40 -11.48 1.28
CA LEU A 121 4.66 -11.82 0.60
C LEU A 121 4.37 -12.35 -0.82
N GLU A 122 3.47 -13.32 -0.96
CA GLU A 122 3.05 -13.86 -2.28
C GLU A 122 2.57 -12.74 -3.19
N ARG A 123 1.74 -11.82 -2.68
CA ARG A 123 1.31 -10.66 -3.44
C ARG A 123 2.49 -9.80 -3.93
N LEU A 124 3.46 -9.48 -3.07
CA LEU A 124 4.62 -8.69 -3.51
C LEU A 124 5.44 -9.44 -4.57
N LEU A 125 5.54 -10.76 -4.47
CA LEU A 125 6.21 -11.59 -5.49
C LEU A 125 5.45 -11.58 -6.81
N SER A 126 4.12 -11.55 -6.79
CA SER A 126 3.30 -11.37 -8.00
C SER A 126 3.63 -10.06 -8.71
N VAL A 127 3.65 -8.95 -7.95
CA VAL A 127 3.98 -7.63 -8.49
C VAL A 127 5.39 -7.59 -9.07
N ILE A 128 6.38 -8.19 -8.39
CA ILE A 128 7.76 -8.26 -8.88
C ILE A 128 7.85 -9.08 -10.17
N ALA A 129 7.21 -10.25 -10.23
CA ALA A 129 7.21 -11.09 -11.42
C ALA A 129 6.56 -10.36 -12.61
N PHE A 130 5.45 -9.63 -12.37
CA PHE A 130 4.75 -8.88 -13.41
C PHE A 130 5.54 -7.67 -13.90
N GLU A 131 5.93 -6.76 -12.99
CA GLU A 131 6.49 -5.45 -13.35
C GLU A 131 8.00 -5.47 -13.56
N GLY A 132 8.72 -6.38 -12.90
CA GLY A 132 10.17 -6.51 -12.99
C GLY A 132 10.61 -7.47 -14.09
N ASP A 133 10.09 -8.69 -14.05
CA ASP A 133 10.57 -9.79 -14.91
C ASP A 133 9.71 -9.99 -16.17
N GLY A 134 8.48 -9.45 -16.19
CA GLY A 134 7.51 -9.71 -17.25
C GLY A 134 7.03 -11.17 -17.29
N ASP A 135 7.21 -11.90 -16.19
CA ASP A 135 6.80 -13.30 -16.04
C ASP A 135 5.33 -13.36 -15.60
N PHE A 136 4.44 -13.37 -16.58
CA PHE A 136 3.00 -13.37 -16.36
C PHE A 136 2.49 -14.64 -15.67
N ASP A 137 3.11 -15.80 -15.90
CA ASP A 137 2.66 -17.07 -15.34
C ASP A 137 3.07 -17.18 -13.86
N ALA A 138 4.28 -16.74 -13.51
CA ALA A 138 4.69 -16.60 -12.12
C ALA A 138 3.84 -15.55 -11.39
N ALA A 139 3.55 -14.41 -12.04
CA ALA A 139 2.71 -13.37 -11.47
C ALA A 139 1.31 -13.87 -11.11
N LEU A 140 0.64 -14.59 -12.02
CA LEU A 140 -0.68 -15.18 -11.77
C LEU A 140 -0.62 -16.24 -10.66
N THR A 141 0.39 -17.10 -10.67
CA THR A 141 0.57 -18.13 -9.63
C THR A 141 0.68 -17.51 -8.23
N HIS A 142 1.50 -16.47 -8.10
CA HIS A 142 1.67 -15.75 -6.84
C HIS A 142 0.41 -14.97 -6.42
N ALA A 143 -0.27 -14.31 -7.36
CA ALA A 143 -1.52 -13.61 -7.07
C ALA A 143 -2.64 -14.58 -6.64
N GLN A 144 -2.71 -15.77 -7.23
CA GLN A 144 -3.67 -16.80 -6.85
C GLN A 144 -3.44 -17.30 -5.41
N ARG A 145 -2.18 -17.57 -5.04
CA ARG A 145 -1.82 -17.92 -3.66
C ARG A 145 -2.14 -16.82 -2.65
N ALA A 146 -1.91 -15.56 -3.04
CA ALA A 146 -2.27 -14.41 -2.22
C ALA A 146 -3.80 -14.35 -2.00
N LEU A 147 -4.60 -14.55 -3.05
CA LEU A 147 -6.06 -14.57 -2.96
C LEU A 147 -6.58 -15.73 -2.11
N GLU A 148 -6.02 -16.93 -2.28
CA GLU A 148 -6.34 -18.11 -1.46
C GLU A 148 -6.03 -17.86 0.02
N THR A 149 -4.86 -17.28 0.31
CA THR A 149 -4.46 -16.93 1.68
C THR A 149 -5.39 -15.88 2.27
N GLY A 150 -5.68 -14.81 1.54
CA GLY A 150 -6.61 -13.76 1.97
C GLY A 150 -8.01 -14.32 2.23
N THR A 151 -8.49 -15.25 1.40
CA THR A 151 -9.77 -15.94 1.58
C THR A 151 -9.76 -16.80 2.83
N HIS A 152 -8.72 -17.61 3.03
CA HIS A 152 -8.59 -18.51 4.17
C HIS A 152 -8.59 -17.76 5.51
N PHE A 153 -7.86 -16.64 5.59
CA PHE A 153 -7.77 -15.83 6.80
C PHE A 153 -8.85 -14.75 6.92
N GLY A 154 -9.73 -14.61 5.91
CA GLY A 154 -10.77 -13.57 5.89
C GLY A 154 -10.24 -12.14 5.74
N ASP A 155 -9.00 -11.97 5.25
CA ASP A 155 -8.38 -10.67 5.00
C ASP A 155 -8.88 -10.09 3.66
N ARG A 156 -9.81 -9.14 3.75
CA ARG A 156 -10.44 -8.49 2.59
C ARG A 156 -9.50 -7.59 1.80
N GLU A 157 -8.51 -7.00 2.46
CA GLU A 157 -7.50 -6.16 1.81
C GLU A 157 -6.69 -7.02 0.86
N LEU A 158 -6.14 -8.11 1.35
CA LEU A 158 -5.33 -9.04 0.57
C LEU A 158 -6.14 -9.65 -0.57
N GLN A 159 -7.41 -10.01 -0.34
CA GLN A 159 -8.30 -10.51 -1.39
C GLN A 159 -8.48 -9.50 -2.53
N ALA A 160 -8.89 -8.27 -2.21
CA ALA A 160 -9.13 -7.23 -3.21
C ALA A 160 -7.86 -6.90 -4.01
N LEU A 161 -6.73 -6.84 -3.31
CA LEU A 161 -5.44 -6.53 -3.92
C LEU A 161 -4.94 -7.66 -4.82
N ALA A 162 -5.07 -8.92 -4.39
CA ALA A 162 -4.68 -10.08 -5.19
C ALA A 162 -5.58 -10.25 -6.42
N LEU A 163 -6.90 -10.02 -6.28
CA LEU A 163 -7.84 -10.00 -7.41
C LEU A 163 -7.47 -8.92 -8.42
N HIS A 164 -7.13 -7.72 -7.95
CA HIS A 164 -6.67 -6.63 -8.80
C HIS A 164 -5.39 -6.99 -9.56
N ASP A 165 -4.41 -7.55 -8.86
CA ASP A 165 -3.13 -7.97 -9.43
C ASP A 165 -3.33 -9.07 -10.51
N GLN A 166 -4.23 -10.05 -10.30
CA GLN A 166 -4.61 -11.02 -11.33
C GLN A 166 -5.20 -10.34 -12.58
N GLY A 167 -6.14 -9.42 -12.37
CA GLY A 167 -6.79 -8.70 -13.46
C GLY A 167 -5.81 -7.89 -14.31
N ARG A 168 -4.82 -7.25 -13.67
CA ARG A 168 -3.75 -6.53 -14.38
C ARG A 168 -2.92 -7.46 -15.26
N VAL A 169 -2.55 -8.63 -14.75
CA VAL A 169 -1.78 -9.61 -15.53
C VAL A 169 -2.59 -10.15 -16.70
N LEU A 170 -3.89 -10.44 -16.51
CA LEU A 170 -4.78 -10.88 -17.60
C LEU A 170 -4.93 -9.82 -18.69
N VAL A 171 -5.11 -8.54 -18.32
CA VAL A 171 -5.13 -7.44 -19.29
C VAL A 171 -3.82 -7.41 -20.10
N ALA A 172 -2.68 -7.53 -19.44
CA ALA A 172 -1.37 -7.53 -20.11
C ALA A 172 -1.16 -8.77 -21.03
N LYS A 173 -1.76 -9.92 -20.70
CA LYS A 173 -1.75 -11.12 -21.56
C LYS A 173 -2.70 -11.02 -22.77
N GLY A 174 -3.59 -10.03 -22.79
CA GLY A 174 -4.58 -9.82 -23.85
C GLY A 174 -5.99 -10.30 -23.51
N ASP A 175 -6.19 -10.90 -22.34
CA ASP A 175 -7.49 -11.34 -21.82
C ASP A 175 -8.25 -10.16 -21.19
N VAL A 176 -8.41 -9.10 -21.98
CA VAL A 176 -8.84 -7.77 -21.52
C VAL A 176 -10.20 -7.79 -20.84
N ALA A 177 -11.17 -8.53 -21.37
CA ALA A 177 -12.52 -8.55 -20.82
C ALA A 177 -12.57 -9.16 -19.41
N GLU A 178 -11.87 -10.29 -19.23
CA GLU A 178 -11.78 -10.97 -17.93
C GLU A 178 -10.96 -10.15 -16.93
N GLY A 179 -9.79 -9.68 -17.36
CA GLY A 179 -8.91 -8.90 -16.49
C GLY A 179 -9.54 -7.59 -16.02
N MET A 180 -10.29 -6.91 -16.90
CA MET A 180 -11.00 -5.68 -16.52
C MET A 180 -12.19 -5.95 -15.57
N ALA A 181 -12.85 -7.10 -15.66
CA ALA A 181 -13.91 -7.46 -14.72
C ALA A 181 -13.35 -7.60 -13.28
N MET A 182 -12.19 -8.26 -13.14
CA MET A 182 -11.50 -8.40 -11.85
C MET A 182 -11.01 -7.05 -11.30
N ILE A 183 -10.45 -6.20 -12.18
CA ILE A 183 -10.02 -4.84 -11.81
C ILE A 183 -11.21 -4.00 -11.32
N ASP A 184 -12.35 -4.04 -12.03
CA ASP A 184 -13.55 -3.28 -11.69
C ASP A 184 -14.13 -3.75 -10.34
N GLU A 185 -14.15 -5.07 -10.06
CA GLU A 185 -14.59 -5.65 -8.79
C GLU A 185 -13.70 -5.20 -7.61
N ALA A 186 -12.38 -5.29 -7.75
CA ALA A 186 -11.47 -4.82 -6.71
C ALA A 186 -11.56 -3.29 -6.51
N THR A 187 -11.78 -2.54 -7.60
CA THR A 187 -11.94 -1.08 -7.53
C THR A 187 -13.17 -0.66 -6.77
N VAL A 188 -14.31 -1.34 -6.97
CA VAL A 188 -15.54 -1.00 -6.23
C VAL A 188 -15.37 -1.25 -4.73
N ALA A 189 -14.70 -2.33 -4.31
CA ALA A 189 -14.39 -2.57 -2.89
C ALA A 189 -13.56 -1.42 -2.30
N ALA A 190 -12.53 -0.98 -3.03
CA ALA A 190 -11.67 0.14 -2.64
C ALA A 190 -12.48 1.44 -2.43
N VAL A 191 -13.23 1.89 -3.45
CA VAL A 191 -13.93 3.19 -3.38
C VAL A 191 -15.24 3.15 -2.57
N SER A 192 -15.66 1.98 -2.11
CA SER A 192 -16.81 1.81 -1.20
C SER A 192 -16.43 1.94 0.27
N GLY A 193 -15.13 2.01 0.60
CA GLY A 193 -14.65 2.14 1.98
C GLY A 193 -14.50 0.83 2.72
N GLU A 194 -14.39 -0.29 2.00
CA GLU A 194 -14.09 -1.59 2.59
C GLU A 194 -12.61 -1.76 2.91
N LEU A 195 -11.76 -0.90 2.31
CA LEU A 195 -10.32 -0.98 2.39
C LEU A 195 -9.70 0.23 3.09
N SER A 196 -8.50 0.04 3.61
CA SER A 196 -7.63 1.06 4.18
C SER A 196 -7.31 2.14 3.15
N PRO A 197 -7.04 3.38 3.59
CA PRO A 197 -6.71 4.46 2.67
C PRO A 197 -5.55 4.16 1.73
N TYR A 198 -4.51 3.48 2.23
CA TYR A 198 -3.33 3.14 1.43
C TYR A 198 -3.67 2.17 0.31
N ASN A 199 -4.33 1.04 0.62
CA ASN A 199 -4.67 0.04 -0.39
C ASN A 199 -5.76 0.52 -1.35
N THR A 200 -6.68 1.37 -0.88
CA THR A 200 -7.62 2.09 -1.76
C THR A 200 -6.87 2.91 -2.81
N GLY A 201 -5.84 3.64 -2.39
CA GLY A 201 -4.97 4.39 -3.29
C GLY A 201 -4.26 3.49 -4.28
N VAL A 202 -3.64 2.41 -3.83
CA VAL A 202 -2.94 1.44 -4.71
C VAL A 202 -3.88 0.91 -5.80
N ILE A 203 -5.05 0.39 -5.42
CA ILE A 203 -6.03 -0.15 -6.37
C ILE A 203 -6.49 0.92 -7.35
N TYR A 204 -6.91 2.10 -6.86
CA TYR A 204 -7.36 3.19 -7.73
C TYR A 204 -6.29 3.56 -8.76
N CYS A 205 -5.04 3.73 -8.35
CA CYS A 205 -3.98 4.19 -9.25
C CYS A 205 -3.58 3.13 -10.28
N ASN A 206 -3.63 1.86 -9.90
CA ASN A 206 -3.42 0.76 -10.84
C ASN A 206 -4.60 0.63 -11.83
N THR A 207 -5.86 0.82 -11.38
CA THR A 207 -7.04 0.84 -12.25
C THR A 207 -6.96 1.94 -13.30
N ILE A 208 -6.56 3.15 -12.88
CA ILE A 208 -6.36 4.25 -13.82
C ILE A 208 -5.23 3.98 -14.81
N THR A 209 -4.16 3.32 -14.36
CA THR A 209 -3.06 2.90 -15.25
C THR A 209 -3.56 1.91 -16.32
N ALA A 210 -4.29 0.87 -15.91
CA ALA A 210 -4.86 -0.11 -16.84
C ALA A 210 -5.84 0.56 -17.84
N CYS A 211 -6.70 1.46 -17.38
CA CYS A 211 -7.61 2.19 -18.27
C CYS A 211 -6.84 3.07 -19.26
N LYS A 212 -5.74 3.72 -18.85
CA LYS A 212 -4.89 4.53 -19.72
C LYS A 212 -4.20 3.67 -20.79
N GLU A 213 -3.67 2.52 -20.42
CA GLU A 213 -3.01 1.58 -21.34
C GLU A 213 -3.97 1.05 -22.41
N LEU A 214 -5.24 0.88 -22.06
CA LEU A 214 -6.31 0.48 -22.98
C LEU A 214 -7.01 1.65 -23.68
N ALA A 215 -6.60 2.89 -23.41
CA ALA A 215 -7.29 4.12 -23.84
C ALA A 215 -8.80 4.18 -23.47
N ASP A 216 -9.23 3.50 -22.42
CA ASP A 216 -10.60 3.52 -21.89
C ASP A 216 -10.80 4.72 -20.93
N TYR A 217 -10.74 5.93 -21.51
CA TYR A 217 -10.87 7.17 -20.75
C TYR A 217 -12.26 7.38 -20.13
N ARG A 218 -13.29 6.70 -20.67
CA ARG A 218 -14.64 6.74 -20.10
C ARG A 218 -14.64 6.04 -18.74
N ARG A 219 -14.18 4.79 -18.67
CA ARG A 219 -14.06 4.04 -17.42
C ARG A 219 -13.12 4.73 -16.44
N ALA A 220 -11.97 5.24 -16.91
CA ALA A 220 -11.05 6.00 -16.07
C ALA A 220 -11.74 7.22 -15.40
N GLY A 221 -12.63 7.87 -16.14
CA GLY A 221 -13.46 8.97 -15.67
C GLY A 221 -14.46 8.56 -14.58
N ASP A 222 -15.18 7.46 -14.78
CA ASP A 222 -16.16 6.94 -13.82
C ASP A 222 -15.48 6.60 -12.48
N TRP A 223 -14.35 5.90 -12.52
CA TRP A 223 -13.60 5.54 -11.32
C TRP A 223 -12.94 6.74 -10.63
N THR A 224 -12.50 7.74 -11.39
CA THR A 224 -11.94 8.98 -10.81
C THR A 224 -12.99 9.75 -10.02
N GLU A 225 -14.21 9.84 -10.53
CA GLU A 225 -15.29 10.51 -9.82
C GLU A 225 -15.73 9.72 -8.58
N ALA A 226 -15.75 8.38 -8.65
CA ALA A 226 -16.01 7.54 -7.47
C ALA A 226 -14.93 7.70 -6.39
N ALA A 227 -13.65 7.71 -6.77
CA ALA A 227 -12.52 7.93 -5.85
C ALA A 227 -12.56 9.33 -5.22
N LYS A 228 -12.93 10.36 -5.99
CA LYS A 228 -13.13 11.72 -5.46
C LYS A 228 -14.18 11.75 -4.35
N ARG A 229 -15.37 11.17 -4.59
CA ARG A 229 -16.42 11.07 -3.56
C ARG A 229 -15.95 10.30 -2.33
N TRP A 230 -15.15 9.26 -2.50
CA TRP A 230 -14.57 8.52 -1.39
C TRP A 230 -13.60 9.39 -0.57
N CYS A 231 -12.69 10.11 -1.22
CA CYS A 231 -11.77 11.04 -0.56
C CYS A 231 -12.52 12.11 0.26
N GLU A 232 -13.60 12.68 -0.29
CA GLU A 232 -14.45 13.65 0.40
C GLU A 232 -15.10 13.05 1.66
N ARG A 233 -15.65 11.83 1.57
CA ARG A 233 -16.23 11.13 2.74
C ARG A 233 -15.21 10.81 3.82
N GLN A 234 -13.97 10.53 3.43
CA GLN A 234 -12.88 10.15 4.34
C GLN A 234 -12.05 11.34 4.83
N ALA A 235 -12.41 12.58 4.47
CA ALA A 235 -11.61 13.78 4.76
C ALA A 235 -10.14 13.68 4.29
N ILE A 236 -9.89 12.94 3.22
CA ILE A 236 -8.57 12.81 2.59
C ILE A 236 -8.48 13.83 1.45
N ALA A 237 -7.52 14.74 1.50
CA ALA A 237 -7.35 15.79 0.47
C ALA A 237 -7.08 15.23 -0.95
N GLY A 238 -6.64 13.98 -1.03
CA GLY A 238 -6.40 13.22 -2.26
C GLY A 238 -5.20 12.28 -2.10
N PHE A 239 -5.09 11.29 -2.97
CA PHE A 239 -3.95 10.38 -2.96
C PHE A 239 -2.66 11.11 -3.39
N PRO A 240 -1.53 10.94 -2.65
CA PRO A 240 -0.25 11.54 -3.02
C PRO A 240 0.36 10.88 -4.26
N GLY A 241 1.42 11.51 -4.81
CA GLY A 241 2.24 10.92 -5.88
C GLY A 241 1.55 10.78 -7.24
N MET A 242 1.84 9.69 -7.94
CA MET A 242 1.38 9.41 -9.32
C MET A 242 -0.13 9.42 -9.47
N CYS A 243 -0.86 9.04 -8.42
CA CYS A 243 -2.31 9.11 -8.35
C CYS A 243 -2.84 10.52 -8.65
N ARG A 244 -2.17 11.56 -8.15
CA ARG A 244 -2.52 12.97 -8.40
C ARG A 244 -2.23 13.38 -9.85
N VAL A 245 -1.12 12.89 -10.42
CA VAL A 245 -0.73 13.15 -11.81
C VAL A 245 -1.70 12.50 -12.79
N TYR A 246 -2.06 11.24 -12.56
CA TYR A 246 -3.03 10.53 -13.38
C TYR A 246 -4.41 11.17 -13.35
N ARG A 247 -4.88 11.56 -12.15
CA ARG A 247 -6.13 12.33 -12.01
C ARG A 247 -6.08 13.62 -12.83
N ALA A 248 -5.02 14.41 -12.69
CA ALA A 248 -4.87 15.66 -13.45
C ALA A 248 -4.83 15.42 -14.97
N SER A 249 -4.18 14.34 -15.41
CA SER A 249 -4.09 13.97 -16.84
C SER A 249 -5.47 13.57 -17.40
N ILE A 250 -6.28 12.84 -16.64
CA ILE A 250 -7.64 12.48 -17.04
C ILE A 250 -8.54 13.71 -17.07
N MET A 251 -8.47 14.59 -16.07
CA MET A 251 -9.25 15.83 -16.03
C MET A 251 -8.94 16.71 -17.25
N LEU A 252 -7.66 16.84 -17.60
CA LEU A 252 -7.21 17.56 -18.79
C LEU A 252 -7.80 16.99 -20.10
N VAL A 253 -7.73 15.66 -20.29
CA VAL A 253 -8.28 15.00 -21.49
C VAL A 253 -9.80 15.18 -21.58
N ARG A 254 -10.48 15.27 -20.44
CA ARG A 254 -11.94 15.46 -20.38
C ARG A 254 -12.37 16.93 -20.38
N GLY A 255 -11.44 17.89 -20.36
CA GLY A 255 -11.74 19.32 -20.41
C GLY A 255 -12.36 19.88 -19.12
N ALA A 256 -12.00 19.33 -17.96
CA ALA A 256 -12.46 19.75 -16.63
C ALA A 256 -11.34 20.33 -15.76
#